data_AF-W7D1Q8-F1
#
_entry.id   AF-W7D1Q8-F1
#
_cell.length_a   1.000
_cell.length_b   1.000
_cell.length_c   1.000
_cell.angle_alpha   90.00
_cell.angle_beta   90.00
_cell.angle_gamma   90.00
#
_symmetry.space_group_name_H-M   'P 1'
#
loop_
_entity.id
_entity.type
_entity.pdbx_description
1 polymer ?
#
loop_
_entity_poly.entity_id
_entity_poly.type
_entity_poly.pdbx_seq_one_letter_code
_entity_poly.pdbx_strand_id
1 'polypeptide(L)'
;MRYKTGYFEILQIRGYNLFGMSVDDVYRLIDSFTNFSRLYVKPFKIMLMHFPVPTTRQQDYYKKVIQQTKVVNHQKILQRKLAEHQHIANHRYNKEFFLVLYAPTVDQLQEEIMSIEQFSGYLEINPIKKQKKVHIVYKLNNMNSRILVND
;
A
#
# COMPACT_ATOMS: atom_id res chain seq x y z
N MET A 1 -5.25 2.39 16.24
CA MET A 1 -4.44 3.54 16.70
C MET A 1 -5.35 4.50 17.48
N ARG A 2 -4.84 5.21 18.49
CA ARG A 2 -5.66 6.14 19.30
C ARG A 2 -5.60 7.56 18.73
N TYR A 3 -6.72 8.28 18.72
CA TYR A 3 -6.79 9.72 18.46
C TYR A 3 -7.55 10.43 19.60
N LYS A 4 -7.80 11.74 19.49
CA LYS A 4 -8.33 12.57 20.59
C LYS A 4 -9.61 12.02 21.24
N THR A 5 -10.52 11.47 20.46
CA THR A 5 -11.86 11.06 20.94
C THR A 5 -12.20 9.59 20.66
N GLY A 6 -11.22 8.77 20.26
CA GLY A 6 -11.46 7.36 19.97
C GLY A 6 -10.27 6.64 19.35
N TYR A 7 -10.56 5.64 18.54
CA TYR A 7 -9.62 4.80 17.83
C TYR A 7 -9.88 4.79 16.32
N PHE A 8 -8.82 4.61 15.55
CA PHE A 8 -8.90 4.46 14.11
C PHE A 8 -7.97 3.36 13.61
N GLU A 9 -8.33 2.77 12.49
CA GLU A 9 -7.51 1.79 11.77
C GLU A 9 -7.29 2.24 10.33
N ILE A 10 -6.11 1.97 9.79
CA ILE A 10 -5.77 2.18 8.38
C ILE A 10 -5.60 0.81 7.72
N LEU A 11 -6.40 0.58 6.69
CA LEU A 11 -6.34 -0.56 5.78
C LEU A 11 -5.87 -0.10 4.41
N GLN A 12 -5.32 -1.00 3.60
CA GLN A 12 -4.92 -0.71 2.22
C GLN A 12 -5.92 -1.32 1.25
N ILE A 13 -6.39 -0.50 0.31
CA ILE A 13 -7.21 -0.93 -0.82
C ILE A 13 -6.25 -1.34 -1.93
N ARG A 14 -6.50 -2.48 -2.59
CA ARG A 14 -5.67 -2.90 -3.73
C ARG A 14 -5.80 -1.90 -4.88
N GLY A 15 -4.66 -1.53 -5.45
CA GLY A 15 -4.63 -0.77 -6.70
C GLY A 15 -4.84 -1.69 -7.91
N TYR A 16 -5.69 -1.27 -8.84
CA TYR A 16 -6.00 -2.00 -10.06
C TYR A 16 -5.45 -1.27 -11.29
N ASN A 17 -4.90 -2.04 -12.24
CA ASN A 17 -4.55 -1.52 -13.57
C ASN A 17 -5.77 -1.60 -14.48
N LEU A 18 -6.61 -0.57 -14.45
CA LEU A 18 -7.88 -0.54 -15.20
C LEU A 18 -7.69 -0.74 -16.71
N PHE A 19 -6.57 -0.31 -17.29
CA PHE A 19 -6.29 -0.46 -18.72
C PHE A 19 -6.00 -1.92 -19.14
N GLY A 20 -5.59 -2.76 -18.19
CA GLY A 20 -5.29 -4.18 -18.43
C GLY A 20 -6.41 -5.12 -18.01
N MET A 21 -7.53 -4.59 -17.50
CA MET A 21 -8.66 -5.39 -17.01
C MET A 21 -9.70 -5.60 -18.10
N SER A 22 -10.44 -6.71 -18.01
CA SER A 22 -11.63 -6.90 -18.82
C SER A 22 -12.72 -5.92 -18.40
N VAL A 23 -13.64 -5.60 -19.31
CA VAL A 23 -14.80 -4.73 -19.02
C VAL A 23 -15.63 -5.29 -17.86
N ASP A 24 -15.83 -6.60 -17.82
CA ASP A 24 -16.57 -7.27 -16.74
C ASP A 24 -15.88 -7.14 -15.38
N ASP A 25 -14.55 -7.23 -15.33
CA ASP A 25 -13.80 -7.01 -14.09
C ASP A 25 -13.91 -5.57 -13.59
N VAL A 26 -13.92 -4.61 -14.51
CA VAL A 26 -14.12 -3.19 -14.16
C VAL A 26 -15.50 -2.99 -13.57
N TYR A 27 -16.55 -3.56 -14.17
CA TYR A 27 -17.90 -3.48 -13.61
C TYR A 27 -18.01 -4.17 -12.24
N ARG A 28 -17.39 -5.35 -12.05
CA ARG A 28 -17.34 -6.01 -10.73
C ARG A 28 -16.66 -5.17 -9.66
N LEU A 29 -15.63 -4.40 -10.02
CA LEU A 29 -14.98 -3.46 -9.10
C LEU A 29 -15.91 -2.29 -8.75
N ILE A 30 -16.60 -1.71 -9.74
CA ILE A 30 -17.58 -0.64 -9.53
C ILE A 30 -18.73 -1.12 -8.65
N ASP A 31 -19.26 -2.31 -8.89
CA ASP A 31 -20.33 -2.91 -8.10
C ASP A 31 -19.89 -3.19 -6.67
N SER A 32 -18.65 -3.68 -6.49
CA SER A 32 -18.08 -3.88 -5.15
C SER A 32 -17.94 -2.56 -4.40
N PHE A 33 -17.48 -1.49 -5.06
CA PHE A 33 -17.42 -0.16 -4.45
C PHE A 33 -18.81 0.40 -4.12
N THR A 34 -19.78 0.16 -5.00
CA THR A 34 -21.17 0.57 -4.81
C THR A 34 -21.80 -0.15 -3.63
N ASN A 35 -21.64 -1.47 -3.55
CA ASN A 35 -22.13 -2.28 -2.43
C ASN A 35 -21.46 -1.89 -1.12
N PHE A 36 -20.14 -1.72 -1.12
CA PHE A 36 -19.40 -1.22 0.04
C PHE A 36 -19.98 0.10 0.54
N SER A 37 -20.17 1.07 -0.36
CA SER A 37 -20.69 2.40 -0.01
C SER A 37 -22.15 2.39 0.49
N ARG A 38 -22.95 1.39 0.07
CA ARG A 38 -24.34 1.23 0.50
C ARG A 38 -24.47 0.50 1.84
N LEU A 39 -23.66 -0.53 2.06
CA LEU A 39 -23.75 -1.41 3.23
C LEU A 39 -23.00 -0.81 4.43
N TYR A 40 -21.84 -0.19 4.20
CA TYR A 40 -21.04 0.40 5.25
C TYR A 40 -21.49 1.84 5.53
N VAL A 41 -22.37 1.99 6.52
CA VAL A 41 -23.00 3.28 6.87
C VAL A 41 -22.18 4.14 7.83
N LYS A 42 -21.13 3.59 8.46
CA LYS A 42 -20.33 4.32 9.45
C LYS A 42 -19.35 5.28 8.78
N PRO A 43 -18.86 6.32 9.48
CA PRO A 43 -17.88 7.23 8.93
C PRO A 43 -16.58 6.51 8.53
N PHE A 44 -16.15 6.69 7.29
CA PHE A 44 -14.85 6.27 6.80
C PHE A 44 -14.19 7.35 5.96
N LYS A 45 -12.89 7.21 5.73
CA LYS A 45 -12.13 8.09 4.84
C LYS A 45 -11.28 7.28 3.88
N ILE A 46 -11.32 7.62 2.59
CA ILE A 46 -10.38 7.10 1.60
C ILE A 46 -9.27 8.11 1.39
N MET A 47 -8.02 7.66 1.37
CA MET A 47 -6.83 8.50 1.17
C MET A 47 -5.98 7.93 0.04
N LEU A 48 -5.48 8.81 -0.83
CA LEU A 48 -4.43 8.49 -1.78
C LEU A 48 -3.09 8.99 -1.27
N MET A 49 -2.05 8.20 -1.45
CA MET A 49 -0.67 8.61 -1.18
C MET A 49 0.30 8.04 -2.21
N HIS A 50 1.37 8.78 -2.46
CA HIS A 50 2.47 8.34 -3.30
C HIS A 50 3.55 7.70 -2.43
N PHE A 51 3.74 6.38 -2.57
CA PHE A 51 4.77 5.61 -1.87
C PHE A 51 5.90 5.25 -2.82
N PRO A 52 7.18 5.30 -2.40
CA PRO A 52 8.29 4.87 -3.25
C PRO A 52 8.11 3.42 -3.74
N VAL A 53 8.53 3.13 -4.96
CA VAL A 53 8.35 1.79 -5.53
C VAL A 53 9.18 0.77 -4.74
N PRO A 54 8.57 -0.31 -4.20
CA PRO A 54 9.29 -1.32 -3.45
C PRO A 54 10.16 -2.15 -4.41
N THR A 55 11.47 -1.92 -4.38
CA THR A 55 12.44 -2.67 -5.20
C THR A 55 13.41 -3.50 -4.35
N THR A 56 13.22 -3.56 -3.02
CA THR A 56 14.14 -4.23 -2.08
C THR A 56 14.42 -5.67 -2.49
N ARG A 57 13.38 -6.45 -2.84
CA ARG A 57 13.53 -7.86 -3.27
C ARG A 57 14.40 -8.01 -4.52
N GLN A 58 14.22 -7.13 -5.51
CA GLN A 58 15.01 -7.13 -6.74
C GLN A 58 16.46 -6.72 -6.43
N GLN A 59 16.65 -5.70 -5.59
CA GLN A 59 17.98 -5.27 -5.17
C GLN A 59 18.73 -6.40 -4.45
N ASP A 60 18.08 -7.10 -3.51
CA ASP A 60 18.70 -8.20 -2.77
C ASP A 60 19.04 -9.39 -3.66
N TYR A 61 18.17 -9.70 -4.63
CA TYR A 61 18.47 -10.69 -5.66
C TYR A 61 19.75 -10.32 -6.42
N TYR A 62 19.83 -9.10 -6.98
CA TYR A 62 21.01 -8.69 -7.75
C TYR A 62 22.27 -8.65 -6.88
N LYS A 63 22.19 -8.17 -5.63
CA LYS A 63 23.33 -8.20 -4.69
C LYS A 63 23.86 -9.63 -4.50
N LYS A 64 22.97 -10.59 -4.28
CA LYS A 64 23.34 -12.01 -4.12
C LYS A 64 23.99 -12.57 -5.38
N VAL A 65 23.43 -12.31 -6.56
CA VAL A 65 23.96 -12.82 -7.84
C VAL A 65 25.31 -12.18 -8.19
N ILE A 66 25.51 -10.89 -7.89
CA ILE A 66 26.79 -10.19 -8.08
C ILE A 66 27.90 -10.87 -7.27
N GLN A 67 27.64 -11.22 -6.01
CA GLN A 67 28.61 -11.90 -5.14
C GLN A 67 29.04 -13.27 -5.67
N GLN A 68 28.16 -13.96 -6.40
CA GLN A 68 28.41 -15.31 -6.92
C GLN A 68 29.03 -15.31 -8.33
N THR A 69 28.97 -14.18 -9.05
CA THR A 69 29.42 -14.09 -10.44
C THR A 69 30.92 -13.84 -10.50
N LYS A 70 31.67 -14.66 -11.23
CA LYS A 70 33.13 -14.52 -11.39
C LYS A 70 33.54 -13.77 -12.66
N VAL A 71 32.65 -13.70 -13.65
CA VAL A 71 32.91 -13.04 -14.94
C VAL A 71 32.68 -11.54 -14.83
N VAL A 72 33.75 -10.74 -15.02
CA VAL A 72 33.74 -9.28 -14.84
C VAL A 72 32.68 -8.58 -15.69
N ASN A 73 32.52 -8.98 -16.96
CA ASN A 73 31.52 -8.37 -17.84
C ASN A 73 30.09 -8.60 -17.33
N HIS A 74 29.79 -9.78 -16.82
CA HIS A 74 28.48 -10.09 -16.25
C HIS A 74 28.25 -9.32 -14.94
N GLN A 75 29.27 -9.19 -14.09
CA GLN A 75 29.17 -8.36 -12.88
C GLN A 75 28.82 -6.91 -13.21
N LYS A 76 29.43 -6.31 -14.25
CA LYS A 76 29.10 -4.93 -14.68
C LYS A 76 27.64 -4.78 -15.09
N ILE A 77 27.09 -5.74 -15.84
CA ILE A 77 25.68 -5.74 -16.25
C ILE A 77 24.78 -5.83 -15.02
N LEU A 78 25.08 -6.73 -14.08
CA LEU A 78 24.30 -6.91 -12.85
C LEU A 78 24.35 -5.68 -11.93
N GLN A 79 25.52 -5.04 -11.81
CA GLN A 79 25.66 -3.78 -11.06
C GLN A 79 24.83 -2.66 -11.68
N ARG A 80 24.81 -2.56 -13.02
CA ARG A 80 23.94 -1.61 -13.71
C ARG A 80 22.46 -1.88 -13.40
N LYS A 81 22.04 -3.15 -13.41
CA LYS A 81 20.65 -3.52 -13.03
C LYS A 81 20.32 -3.17 -11.58
N LEU A 82 21.24 -3.41 -10.65
CA LEU A 82 21.08 -2.98 -9.26
C LEU A 82 20.92 -1.46 -9.16
N ALA A 83 21.75 -0.69 -9.86
CA ALA A 83 21.68 0.77 -9.88
C ALA A 83 20.37 1.28 -10.49
N GLU A 84 19.87 0.65 -11.56
CA GLU A 84 18.55 0.94 -12.15
C GLU A 84 17.43 0.77 -11.11
N HIS A 85 17.43 -0.33 -10.33
CA HIS A 85 16.44 -0.55 -9.28
C HIS A 85 16.54 0.45 -8.12
N GLN A 86 17.75 0.80 -7.70
CA GLN A 86 17.98 1.84 -6.68
C GLN A 86 17.49 3.21 -7.17
N HIS A 87 17.72 3.54 -8.45
CA HIS A 87 17.23 4.77 -9.04
C HIS A 87 15.69 4.80 -9.04
N ILE A 88 15.03 3.69 -9.43
CA ILE A 88 13.56 3.57 -9.38
C ILE A 88 13.05 3.80 -7.95
N ALA A 89 13.66 3.16 -6.95
CA ALA A 89 13.26 3.33 -5.55
C ALA A 89 13.28 4.80 -5.10
N ASN A 90 14.28 5.55 -5.56
CA ASN A 90 14.50 6.94 -5.12
C ASN A 90 13.68 7.98 -5.90
N HIS A 91 13.24 7.67 -7.12
CA HIS A 91 12.65 8.66 -8.03
C HIS A 91 11.23 8.32 -8.48
N ARG A 92 10.80 7.07 -8.35
CA ARG A 92 9.46 6.61 -8.77
C ARG A 92 8.59 6.30 -7.57
N TYR A 93 7.31 6.61 -7.72
CA TYR A 93 6.31 6.41 -6.69
C TYR A 93 5.11 5.65 -7.26
N ASN A 94 4.60 4.71 -6.49
CA ASN A 94 3.31 4.07 -6.68
C ASN A 94 2.22 4.91 -6.01
N LYS A 95 1.09 5.02 -6.69
CA LYS A 95 -0.13 5.56 -6.09
C LYS A 95 -0.82 4.44 -5.32
N GLU A 96 -0.93 4.62 -4.02
CA GLU A 96 -1.56 3.68 -3.10
C GLU A 96 -2.82 4.29 -2.47
N PHE A 97 -3.79 3.43 -2.16
CA PHE A 97 -5.10 3.79 -1.66
C PHE A 97 -5.28 3.19 -0.27
N PHE A 98 -5.78 3.99 0.67
CA PHE A 98 -5.99 3.59 2.05
C PHE A 98 -7.39 3.90 2.50
N LEU A 99 -7.97 2.98 3.28
CA LEU A 99 -9.24 3.17 3.97
C LEU A 99 -8.97 3.42 5.45
N VAL A 100 -9.56 4.47 6.01
CA VAL A 100 -9.50 4.79 7.43
C VAL A 100 -10.87 4.56 8.05
N LEU A 101 -10.91 3.70 9.05
CA LEU A 101 -12.08 3.41 9.87
C LEU A 101 -11.94 4.09 11.21
N TYR A 102 -13.06 4.47 11.83
CA TYR A 102 -13.10 5.15 13.11
C TYR A 102 -14.12 4.49 14.03
N ALA A 103 -13.77 4.34 15.30
CA ALA A 103 -14.68 3.86 16.34
C ALA A 103 -14.30 4.46 17.71
N PRO A 104 -15.25 4.63 18.64
CA PRO A 104 -14.96 5.19 19.97
C PRO A 104 -14.18 4.22 20.86
N THR A 105 -14.34 2.90 20.70
CA THR A 105 -13.63 1.85 21.47
C THR A 105 -12.83 0.92 20.56
N VAL A 106 -11.89 0.17 21.16
CA VAL A 106 -11.09 -0.83 20.42
C VAL A 106 -11.98 -1.97 19.94
N ASP A 107 -12.92 -2.43 20.77
CA ASP A 107 -13.81 -3.54 20.43
C ASP A 107 -14.69 -3.19 19.23
N GLN A 108 -15.29 -1.99 19.22
CA GLN A 108 -16.06 -1.52 18.07
C GLN A 108 -15.19 -1.36 16.83
N LEU A 109 -13.92 -0.95 16.97
CA LEU A 109 -13.02 -0.88 15.83
C LEU A 109 -12.73 -2.26 15.23
N GLN A 110 -12.62 -3.30 16.08
CA GLN A 110 -12.46 -4.68 15.62
C GLN A 110 -13.70 -5.18 14.88
N GLU A 111 -14.90 -4.88 15.40
CA GLU A 111 -16.17 -5.17 14.72
C GLU A 111 -16.25 -4.49 13.33
N GLU A 112 -15.78 -3.24 13.23
CA GLU A 112 -15.71 -2.55 11.92
C GLU A 112 -14.76 -3.26 10.97
N ILE A 113 -13.57 -3.66 11.42
CA ILE A 113 -12.60 -4.34 10.57
C ILE A 113 -13.18 -5.66 10.05
N MET A 114 -13.84 -6.44 10.90
CA MET A 114 -14.52 -7.67 10.50
C MET A 114 -15.66 -7.41 9.50
N SER A 115 -16.40 -6.31 9.68
CA SER A 115 -17.47 -5.91 8.75
C SER A 115 -16.90 -5.52 7.37
N ILE A 116 -15.77 -4.83 7.32
CA ILE A 116 -15.09 -4.49 6.07
C ILE A 116 -14.71 -5.73 5.26
N GLU A 117 -14.24 -6.79 5.91
CA GLU A 117 -13.89 -8.04 5.22
C GLU A 117 -15.11 -8.67 4.52
N GLN A 118 -16.31 -8.52 5.08
CA GLN A 118 -17.55 -9.01 4.45
C GLN A 118 -17.95 -8.17 3.24
N PHE A 119 -17.72 -6.86 3.28
CA PHE A 119 -18.14 -5.93 2.23
C PHE A 119 -17.06 -5.65 1.19
N SER A 120 -15.83 -6.12 1.39
CA SER A 120 -14.71 -5.72 0.54
C SER A 120 -14.85 -6.20 -0.90
N GLY A 121 -15.48 -7.34 -1.15
CA GLY A 121 -15.68 -7.87 -2.50
C GLY A 121 -14.41 -7.82 -3.35
N TYR A 122 -14.50 -7.25 -4.56
CA TYR A 122 -13.37 -7.03 -5.47
C TYR A 122 -12.49 -5.81 -5.11
N LEU A 123 -12.70 -5.11 -4.00
CA LEU A 123 -11.82 -4.01 -3.57
C LEU A 123 -10.54 -4.49 -2.89
N GLU A 124 -10.55 -5.74 -2.39
CA GLU A 124 -9.42 -6.38 -1.70
C GLU A 124 -8.79 -5.45 -0.64
N ILE A 125 -9.57 -5.18 0.40
CA ILE A 125 -9.17 -4.30 1.50
C ILE A 125 -8.42 -5.12 2.53
N ASN A 126 -7.13 -4.84 2.71
CA ASN A 126 -6.22 -5.67 3.50
C ASN A 126 -5.57 -4.90 4.66
N PRO A 127 -5.27 -5.56 5.79
CA PRO A 127 -4.51 -4.96 6.87
C PRO A 127 -3.07 -4.65 6.43
N ILE A 128 -2.51 -3.56 6.94
CA ILE A 128 -1.11 -3.19 6.71
C ILE A 128 -0.26 -3.30 7.98
N LYS A 129 1.05 -3.44 7.79
CA LYS A 129 2.02 -3.47 8.91
C LYS A 129 1.98 -2.17 9.70
N LYS A 130 2.18 -2.27 11.02
CA LYS A 130 2.22 -1.12 11.95
C LYS A 130 3.19 -0.02 11.50
N GLN A 131 4.38 -0.38 11.03
CA GLN A 131 5.37 0.59 10.53
C GLN A 131 4.81 1.44 9.37
N LYS A 132 4.11 0.82 8.42
CA LYS A 132 3.47 1.53 7.31
C LYS A 132 2.38 2.49 7.80
N LYS A 133 1.57 2.09 8.79
CA LYS A 133 0.58 2.97 9.43
C LYS A 133 1.25 4.21 10.05
N VAL A 134 2.37 4.02 10.75
CA VAL A 134 3.16 5.13 11.33
C VAL A 134 3.69 6.06 10.24
N HIS A 135 4.25 5.53 9.15
CA HIS A 135 4.71 6.34 8.03
C HIS A 135 3.59 7.17 7.38
N ILE A 136 2.39 6.59 7.23
CA ILE A 136 1.22 7.30 6.72
C ILE A 136 0.88 8.49 7.63
N VAL A 137 0.73 8.24 8.94
CA VAL A 137 0.42 9.30 9.92
C VAL A 137 1.51 10.37 9.93
N TYR A 138 2.78 9.98 9.91
CA TYR A 138 3.90 10.92 9.86
C TYR A 138 3.84 11.82 8.62
N LYS A 139 3.63 11.23 7.44
CA LYS A 139 3.55 11.96 6.17
C LYS A 139 2.32 12.88 6.10
N LEU A 140 1.18 12.48 6.66
CA LEU A 140 -0.01 13.34 6.75
C LEU A 140 0.23 14.57 7.62
N ASN A 141 1.05 14.46 8.67
CA ASN A 141 1.42 15.58 9.53
C ASN A 141 2.64 16.36 9.02
N ASN A 142 3.40 15.80 8.07
CA ASN A 142 4.62 16.39 7.51
C ASN A 142 4.59 16.25 5.98
N MET A 143 3.69 16.97 5.31
CA MET A 143 3.39 16.75 3.90
C MET A 143 4.61 16.91 2.97
N ASN A 144 5.55 17.77 3.35
CA ASN A 144 6.80 18.01 2.59
C ASN A 144 7.93 17.02 2.92
N SER A 145 7.77 16.15 3.92
CA SER A 145 8.79 15.15 4.27
C SER A 145 8.90 14.07 3.19
N ARG A 146 10.11 13.56 2.94
CA ARG A 146 10.25 12.34 2.12
C ARG A 146 9.83 11.14 2.96
N ILE A 147 9.09 10.22 2.35
CA ILE A 147 8.84 8.91 2.97
C ILE A 147 10.17 8.16 2.89
N LEU A 148 10.84 8.02 4.02
CA LEU A 148 12.07 7.24 4.11
C LEU A 148 11.67 5.76 4.08
N VAL A 149 12.03 5.07 3.00
CA VAL A 149 11.98 3.59 2.96
C VAL A 149 13.23 3.09 3.67
N ASN A 150 13.21 3.14 4.99
CA ASN A 150 14.16 2.38 5.78
C ASN A 150 13.41 1.14 6.26
N ASP A 151 13.61 0.03 5.56
CA ASP A 151 13.37 -1.32 6.06
C ASP A 151 14.44 -1.67 7.11
#